data_AF-A0A4Q6BJD1-F1
#
_entry.id   AF-A0A4Q6BJD1-F1
#
_cell.length_a   1.000
_cell.length_b   1.000
_cell.length_c   1.000
_cell.angle_alpha   90.00
_cell.angle_beta   90.00
_cell.angle_gamma   90.00
#
_symmetry.space_group_name_H-M   'P 1'
#
loop_
_entity.id
_entity.type
_entity.pdbx_description
1 polymer ?
#
loop_
_entity_poly.entity_id
_entity_poly.type
_entity_poly.pdbx_seq_one_letter_code
_entity_poly.pdbx_strand_id
1 'polypeptide(L)'
;KDGAADYLSKPLDFPRILAALLGTQEASQPADADADLASPSLARLEWEHIQRVLLECEGNITRAAKSLGLHRRSLQRKLDKYPARR
;
A
#
# COMPACT_ATOMS: atom_id res chain seq x y z
N LYS A 1 24.65 31.08 20.98
CA LYS A 1 24.29 29.80 21.62
C LYS A 1 22.87 29.51 21.19
N ASP A 2 22.68 28.52 20.33
CA ASP A 2 21.40 28.33 19.65
C ASP A 2 20.41 27.69 20.62
N GLY A 3 19.38 28.45 20.99
CA GLY A 3 18.44 28.16 22.08
C GLY A 3 17.27 27.26 21.68
N ALA A 4 17.48 26.30 20.78
CA ALA A 4 16.44 25.33 20.42
C ALA A 4 16.33 24.25 21.49
N ALA A 5 15.10 23.97 21.94
CA ALA A 5 14.83 22.91 22.91
C ALA A 5 14.83 21.51 22.26
N ASP A 6 14.43 21.41 20.99
CA ASP A 6 14.39 20.16 20.23
C ASP A 6 14.39 20.42 18.71
N TYR A 7 14.66 19.39 17.91
CA TYR A 7 14.67 19.43 16.44
C TYR A 7 13.85 18.27 15.85
N LEU A 8 12.85 18.60 15.02
CA LEU A 8 11.99 17.63 14.33
C LEU A 8 12.06 17.81 12.81
N SER A 9 12.36 16.74 12.09
CA SER A 9 12.40 16.73 10.62
C SER A 9 11.02 16.44 10.02
N LYS A 10 10.72 17.09 8.89
CA LYS A 10 9.56 16.74 8.05
C LYS A 10 9.79 15.43 7.29
N PRO A 11 8.75 14.67 6.91
CA PRO A 11 7.32 14.88 7.21
C PRO A 11 6.99 14.49 8.66
N LEU A 12 6.05 15.21 9.26
CA LEU A 12 5.67 15.03 10.65
C LEU A 12 4.18 15.34 10.82
N ASP A 13 3.46 14.46 11.51
CA ASP A 13 2.04 14.64 11.78
C ASP A 13 1.80 15.41 13.08
N PHE A 14 0.64 16.05 13.18
CA PHE A 14 0.20 16.75 14.40
C PHE A 14 0.36 15.97 15.72
N PRO A 15 -0.04 14.68 15.83
CA PRO A 15 0.16 13.92 17.06
C PRO A 15 1.63 13.79 17.46
N ARG A 16 2.55 13.74 16.48
CA ARG A 16 3.99 13.65 16.74
C ARG A 16 4.55 14.96 17.29
N ILE A 17 4.07 16.10 16.80
CA ILE A 17 4.43 17.43 17.33
C ILE A 17 3.97 17.56 18.79
N LEU A 18 2.74 17.14 19.07
CA LEU A 18 2.15 17.25 20.40
C LEU A 18 2.89 16.37 21.42
N ALA A 19 3.27 15.15 21.04
CA ALA A 19 4.07 14.25 21.88
C ALA A 19 5.45 14.84 22.20
N ALA A 20 6.13 15.42 21.20
CA ALA A 20 7.43 16.06 21.40
C ALA A 20 7.33 17.29 22.33
N LEU A 21 6.26 18.07 22.22
CA LEU A 21 6.06 19.26 23.05
C LEU A 21 5.68 18.93 24.51
N LEU A 22 4.88 17.88 24.72
CA LEU A 22 4.37 17.48 26.04
C LEU A 22 5.29 16.52 26.80
N GLY A 23 6.37 16.03 26.19
CA GLY A 23 7.33 15.13 26.84
C GLY A 23 6.76 13.74 27.16
N THR A 24 5.59 13.41 26.62
CA THR A 24 4.98 12.09 26.76
C THR A 24 5.70 11.10 25.84
N GLN A 25 6.70 10.40 26.38
CA GLN A 25 7.21 9.15 25.81
C GLN A 25 6.14 8.06 25.96
N GLU A 26 5.03 8.20 25.24
CA GLU A 26 4.25 7.03 24.85
C GLU A 26 5.02 6.40 23.67
N ALA A 27 6.08 5.69 24.03
CA ALA A 27 6.80 4.84 23.12
C ALA A 27 5.83 3.75 22.61
N SER A 28 5.67 3.73 21.30
CA SER A 28 5.45 2.51 20.53
C SER A 28 4.08 1.84 20.70
N GLN A 29 3.16 2.21 19.83
CA GLN A 29 2.78 1.25 18.80
C GLN A 29 3.03 1.87 17.43
N PRO A 30 3.94 1.31 16.61
CA PRO A 30 3.86 1.52 15.17
C PRO A 30 2.71 0.63 14.70
N ALA A 31 1.47 1.04 14.95
CA ALA A 31 0.33 0.47 14.25
C ALA A 31 0.32 1.10 12.85
N ASP A 32 1.10 0.52 11.96
CA ASP A 32 0.85 0.44 10.51
C ASP A 32 0.59 1.75 9.72
N ALA A 33 0.89 2.93 10.25
CA ALA A 33 0.63 4.19 9.54
C ALA A 33 1.59 4.45 8.36
N ASP A 34 2.78 3.85 8.36
CA ASP A 34 3.71 3.93 7.22
C ASP A 34 3.32 3.01 6.05
N ALA A 35 2.40 2.05 6.26
CA ALA A 35 1.92 1.17 5.19
C ALA A 35 0.88 1.86 4.28
N ASP A 36 0.13 2.83 4.81
CA ASP A 36 -0.96 3.51 4.08
C ASP A 36 -0.53 4.78 3.32
N LEU A 37 0.65 5.35 3.63
CA LEU A 37 1.21 6.51 2.92
C LEU A 37 2.19 6.14 1.80
N ALA A 38 2.62 4.88 1.73
CA ALA A 38 3.34 4.37 0.57
C ALA A 38 2.33 4.25 -0.58
N SER A 39 2.51 5.04 -1.65
CA SER A 39 1.74 4.86 -2.88
C SER A 39 1.71 3.37 -3.23
N PRO A 40 0.53 2.79 -3.49
CA PRO A 40 0.40 1.35 -3.64
C PRO A 40 1.39 0.87 -4.68
N SER A 41 2.14 -0.19 -4.34
CA SER A 41 3.14 -0.73 -5.26
C SER A 41 2.49 -1.00 -6.63
N LEU A 42 3.24 -0.81 -7.71
CA LEU A 42 2.73 -1.09 -9.06
C LEU A 42 2.15 -2.52 -9.18
N ALA A 43 2.74 -3.48 -8.47
CA ALA A 43 2.25 -4.85 -8.40
C ALA A 43 0.87 -4.97 -7.73
N ARG A 44 0.59 -4.14 -6.71
CA ARG A 44 -0.73 -4.10 -6.03
C ARG A 44 -1.80 -3.55 -6.96
N LEU A 45 -1.52 -2.43 -7.63
CA LEU A 45 -2.44 -1.82 -8.59
C LEU A 45 -2.74 -2.75 -9.76
N GLU A 46 -1.72 -3.42 -10.28
CA GLU A 46 -1.88 -4.42 -11.33
C GLU A 46 -2.80 -5.56 -10.87
N TRP A 47 -2.58 -6.07 -9.66
CA TRP A 47 -3.39 -7.15 -9.10
C TRP A 47 -4.86 -6.72 -8.90
N GLU A 48 -5.10 -5.55 -8.32
CA GLU A 48 -6.47 -5.03 -8.11
C GLU A 48 -7.20 -4.84 -9.45
N HIS A 49 -6.48 -4.36 -10.48
CA HIS A 49 -7.04 -4.24 -11.82
C HIS A 49 -7.42 -5.60 -12.41
N ILE A 50 -6.54 -6.60 -12.29
CA ILE A 50 -6.82 -7.99 -12.73
C ILE A 50 -8.06 -8.54 -12.03
N GLN A 51 -8.18 -8.35 -10.70
CA GLN A 51 -9.34 -8.85 -9.94
C GLN A 51 -10.64 -8.17 -10.37
N ARG A 52 -10.61 -6.84 -10.60
CA ARG A 52 -11.79 -6.10 -11.08
C ARG A 52 -12.30 -6.64 -12.40
N VAL A 53 -11.41 -6.87 -13.36
CA VAL A 53 -11.79 -7.40 -14.69
C VAL A 53 -12.23 -8.86 -14.62
N LEU A 54 -11.66 -9.66 -13.72
CA LEU A 54 -12.13 -11.03 -13.48
C LEU A 54 -13.56 -11.06 -12.94
N LEU A 55 -13.91 -10.16 -12.02
CA LEU A 55 -15.25 -10.05 -11.48
C LEU A 55 -16.26 -9.66 -12.56
N GLU A 56 -15.93 -8.66 -13.40
CA GLU A 56 -16.75 -8.25 -14.54
C GLU A 56 -16.92 -9.36 -15.59
N CYS A 57 -15.96 -10.29 -15.67
CA CYS A 57 -16.02 -11.44 -16.55
C CYS A 57 -16.56 -12.71 -15.87
N GLU A 58 -17.16 -12.60 -14.67
CA GLU A 58 -17.73 -13.73 -13.92
C GLU A 58 -16.73 -14.88 -13.70
N GLY A 59 -15.44 -14.54 -13.50
CA GLY A 59 -14.36 -15.51 -13.34
C GLY A 59 -13.88 -16.16 -14.64
N ASN A 60 -14.36 -15.76 -15.81
CA ASN A 60 -13.89 -16.28 -17.08
C ASN A 60 -12.50 -15.71 -17.45
N ILE A 61 -11.45 -16.49 -17.16
CA ILE A 61 -10.04 -16.13 -17.39
C ILE A 61 -9.76 -15.76 -18.85
N THR A 62 -10.37 -16.45 -19.82
CA THR A 62 -10.13 -16.19 -21.24
C THR A 62 -10.70 -14.83 -21.65
N ARG A 63 -11.90 -14.50 -21.16
CA ARG A 63 -12.55 -13.20 -21.44
C ARG A 63 -11.83 -12.06 -20.74
N ALA A 64 -11.43 -12.25 -19.49
CA ALA A 64 -10.65 -11.28 -18.73
C ALA A 64 -9.28 -11.01 -19.38
N ALA A 65 -8.59 -12.04 -19.86
CA ALA A 65 -7.32 -11.89 -20.57
C ALA A 65 -7.48 -11.05 -21.85
N LYS A 66 -8.55 -11.29 -22.63
CA LYS A 66 -8.87 -10.48 -23.82
C LYS A 66 -9.16 -9.02 -23.46
N SER A 67 -9.94 -8.78 -22.41
CA SER A 67 -10.27 -7.43 -21.93
C SER A 67 -9.02 -6.66 -21.46
N LEU A 68 -8.09 -7.35 -20.80
CA LEU A 68 -6.80 -6.81 -20.35
C LEU A 68 -5.75 -6.70 -21.48
N GLY A 69 -6.03 -7.18 -22.70
CA GLY A 69 -5.04 -7.24 -23.78
C GLY A 69 -3.87 -8.21 -23.51
N LEU A 70 -4.06 -9.18 -22.61
CA LEU A 70 -3.05 -10.16 -22.20
C LEU A 70 -3.31 -11.53 -22.84
N HIS A 71 -2.24 -12.31 -23.00
CA HIS A 71 -2.38 -13.72 -23.32
C HIS A 71 -2.90 -14.50 -22.09
N ARG A 72 -3.85 -15.43 -22.28
CA ARG A 72 -4.44 -16.24 -21.20
C ARG A 72 -3.40 -16.88 -20.28
N ARG A 73 -2.33 -17.44 -20.87
CA ARG A 73 -1.23 -18.09 -20.12
C ARG A 73 -0.43 -17.10 -19.27
N SER A 74 -0.30 -15.85 -19.72
CA SER A 74 0.35 -14.79 -18.94
C SER A 74 -0.51 -14.34 -17.76
N LEU A 75 -1.83 -14.21 -17.96
CA LEU A 75 -2.76 -13.90 -16.88
C LEU A 75 -2.76 -14.99 -15.79
N GLN A 76 -2.79 -16.26 -16.19
CA GLN A 76 -2.68 -17.39 -15.25
C GLN A 76 -1.39 -17.33 -14.43
N ARG A 77 -0.24 -17.14 -15.07
CA ARG A 77 1.04 -17.02 -14.36
C ARG A 77 1.06 -15.84 -13.37
N LYS A 78 0.40 -14.73 -13.71
CA LYS A 78 0.25 -13.59 -12.79
C LYS A 78 -0.63 -13.97 -11.60
N LEU A 79 -1.74 -14.68 -11.81
CA LEU A 79 -2.60 -15.17 -10.72
C LEU A 79 -1.85 -16.15 -9.80
N ASP A 80 -1.06 -17.07 -10.37
CA ASP A 80 -0.27 -18.05 -9.61
C ASP A 80 0.81 -17.38 -8.75
N LYS A 81 1.41 -16.29 -9.25
CA LYS A 81 2.44 -15.52 -8.54
C LYS A 81 1.87 -14.67 -7.40
N TYR A 82 0.57 -14.37 -7.43
CA TYR A 82 -0.09 -13.47 -6.49
C TYR A 82 -1.34 -14.10 -5.86
N PRO A 83 -1.14 -15.01 -4.88
CA PRO A 83 -2.04 -15.02 -3.72
C PRO A 83 -1.23 -15.12 -2.41
N ALA A 84 -0.65 -14.01 -1.93
CA ALA A 84 -0.19 -13.90 -0.54
C ALA A 84 0.15 -12.46 -0.16
N ARG A 85 -0.76 -11.81 0.56
CA ARG A 85 -0.41 -11.20 1.85
C ARG A 85 -1.69 -11.17 2.69
N ARG A 86 -1.88 -12.25 3.45
CA ARG A 86 -2.66 -12.21 4.69
C ARG A 86 -1.73 -11.68 5.78
#